data_AF-A0A928IJY3-F1
#
_entry.id   AF-A0A928IJY3-F1
#
_cell.length_a   1.000
_cell.length_b   1.000
_cell.length_c   1.000
_cell.angle_alpha   90.00
_cell.angle_beta   90.00
_cell.angle_gamma   90.00
#
_symmetry.space_group_name_H-M   'P 1'
#
loop_
_entity.id
_entity.type
_entity.pdbx_description
1 polymer ?
#
loop_
_entity_poly.entity_id
_entity_poly.type
_entity_poly.pdbx_seq_one_letter_code
_entity_poly.pdbx_strand_id
1 'polypeptide(L)'
;MKYCSKCGAEIHDEAVICMNCGCKIGADAQKPACQLKTNRGMIKFILLSAITFGIYGIVVMSAISSDINMIAGRYDGKKTMHFCLLAFIFSWLTFGIAPIVWYHRISARIGAELRRRGIAYSFGAGSFWGWEVLGSLIFVGPFIYLHKLCKSMNLLAEHYNVNG
;
A
#
# COMPACT_ATOMS: atom_id res chain seq x y z
N MET A 1 -26.37 -27.27 9.16
CA MET A 1 -25.13 -28.06 9.21
C MET A 1 -24.07 -27.39 8.34
N LYS A 2 -23.30 -26.48 8.94
CA LYS A 2 -22.11 -25.90 8.31
C LYS A 2 -20.91 -26.80 8.57
N TYR A 3 -19.89 -26.71 7.71
CA TYR A 3 -18.61 -27.41 7.88
C TYR A 3 -17.48 -26.38 7.92
N CYS A 4 -16.45 -26.64 8.74
CA CYS A 4 -15.30 -25.76 8.83
C CYS A 4 -14.45 -25.86 7.55
N SER A 5 -14.17 -24.72 6.89
CA SER A 5 -13.35 -24.64 5.68
C SER A 5 -11.87 -25.00 5.87
N LYS A 6 -11.40 -25.05 7.13
CA LYS A 6 -10.01 -25.35 7.48
C LYS A 6 -9.77 -26.80 7.90
N CYS A 7 -10.72 -27.41 8.63
CA CYS A 7 -10.54 -28.77 9.18
C CYS A 7 -11.65 -29.76 8.82
N GLY A 8 -12.70 -29.34 8.10
CA GLY A 8 -13.80 -30.20 7.69
C GLY A 8 -14.73 -30.66 8.82
N ALA A 9 -14.52 -30.22 10.06
CA ALA A 9 -15.36 -30.59 11.19
C ALA A 9 -16.76 -29.95 11.07
N GLU A 10 -17.78 -30.69 11.52
CA GLU A 10 -19.14 -30.19 11.66
C GLU A 10 -19.21 -29.10 12.73
N ILE A 11 -19.92 -28.02 12.39
CA ILE A 11 -20.02 -26.82 13.23
C ILE A 11 -21.49 -26.45 13.35
N HIS A 12 -21.89 -26.09 14.57
CA HIS A 12 -23.22 -25.56 14.84
C HIS A 12 -23.45 -24.26 14.05
N ASP A 13 -24.69 -24.04 13.60
CA ASP A 13 -25.01 -22.97 12.65
C ASP A 13 -24.76 -21.54 13.21
N GLU A 14 -24.65 -21.39 14.55
CA GLU A 14 -24.29 -20.15 15.28
C GLU A 14 -22.84 -20.11 15.81
N ALA A 15 -22.01 -21.12 15.53
CA ALA A 15 -20.63 -21.15 16.03
C ALA A 15 -19.79 -20.04 15.38
N VAL A 16 -19.23 -19.15 16.22
CA VAL A 16 -18.32 -18.06 15.80
C VAL A 16 -16.87 -18.53 15.68
N ILE A 17 -16.51 -19.62 16.36
CA ILE A 17 -15.17 -20.21 16.40
C ILE A 17 -15.28 -21.73 16.32
N CYS A 18 -14.45 -22.36 15.48
CA CYS A 18 -14.35 -23.81 15.39
C CYS A 18 -13.64 -24.37 16.64
N MET A 19 -14.30 -25.24 17.43
CA MET A 19 -13.65 -25.87 18.58
C MET A 19 -12.52 -26.84 18.21
N ASN A 20 -12.50 -27.38 16.98
CA ASN A 20 -11.49 -28.35 16.58
C ASN A 20 -10.18 -27.70 16.07
N CYS A 21 -10.25 -26.54 15.40
CA CYS A 21 -9.08 -25.88 14.82
C CYS A 21 -8.88 -24.40 15.24
N GLY A 22 -9.78 -23.84 16.04
CA GLY A 22 -9.72 -22.45 16.51
C GLY A 22 -9.98 -21.39 15.44
N CYS A 23 -10.32 -21.76 14.20
CA CYS A 23 -10.60 -20.79 13.14
C CYS A 23 -11.96 -20.12 13.38
N LYS A 24 -12.03 -18.78 13.19
CA LYS A 24 -13.31 -18.06 13.21
C LYS A 24 -14.19 -18.52 12.06
N ILE A 25 -15.49 -18.66 12.31
CA ILE A 25 -16.50 -19.10 11.36
C ILE A 25 -17.51 -17.95 11.23
N GLY A 26 -17.72 -17.48 10.00
CA GLY A 26 -18.60 -16.36 9.69
C GLY A 26 -18.06 -15.49 8.56
N ALA A 27 -18.90 -14.63 8.00
CA ALA A 27 -18.53 -13.72 6.91
C ALA A 27 -17.39 -12.74 7.27
N ASP A 28 -17.12 -12.55 8.56
CA ASP A 28 -16.06 -11.68 9.08
C ASP A 28 -14.75 -12.42 9.44
N ALA A 29 -14.67 -13.73 9.21
CA ALA A 29 -13.49 -14.53 9.55
C ALA A 29 -12.24 -14.17 8.72
N GLN A 30 -12.40 -13.52 7.56
CA GLN A 30 -11.33 -13.25 6.60
C GLN A 30 -10.97 -11.77 6.47
N LYS A 31 -11.79 -10.84 6.99
CA LYS A 31 -11.55 -9.41 6.79
C LYS A 31 -10.52 -8.90 7.81
N PRO A 32 -9.46 -8.20 7.37
CA PRO A 32 -8.49 -7.61 8.30
C PRO A 32 -9.19 -6.61 9.22
N ALA A 33 -8.76 -6.56 10.48
CA ALA A 33 -9.30 -5.67 11.52
C ALA A 33 -9.20 -4.17 11.14
N CYS A 34 -8.28 -3.82 10.24
CA CYS A 34 -8.18 -2.49 9.64
C CYS A 34 -8.43 -2.61 8.15
N GLN A 35 -9.44 -1.88 7.65
CA GLN A 35 -9.73 -1.77 6.22
C GLN A 35 -8.92 -0.59 5.65
N LEU A 36 -8.15 -0.86 4.61
CA LEU A 36 -7.33 0.13 3.92
C LEU A 36 -8.17 0.85 2.86
N LYS A 37 -7.84 2.13 2.62
CA LYS A 37 -8.53 2.93 1.61
C LYS A 37 -8.17 2.42 0.21
N THR A 38 -9.15 2.29 -0.68
CA THR A 38 -8.96 1.81 -2.07
C THR A 38 -9.21 2.89 -3.14
N ASN A 39 -9.57 4.10 -2.71
CA ASN A 39 -10.05 5.18 -3.60
C ASN A 39 -8.99 6.28 -3.78
N ARG A 40 -7.72 5.92 -3.98
CA ARG A 40 -6.66 6.91 -4.23
C ARG A 40 -6.68 7.32 -5.69
N GLY A 41 -7.03 8.58 -5.96
CA GLY A 41 -7.07 9.15 -7.31
C GLY A 41 -5.97 10.18 -7.51
N MET A 42 -5.34 10.16 -8.68
CA MET A 42 -4.29 11.13 -9.08
C MET A 42 -4.82 12.56 -9.09
N ILE A 43 -6.00 12.81 -9.68
CA ILE A 43 -6.59 14.16 -9.77
C ILE A 43 -6.85 14.72 -8.36
N LYS A 44 -7.44 13.93 -7.47
CA LYS A 44 -7.65 14.31 -6.07
C LYS A 44 -6.33 14.63 -5.39
N PHE A 45 -5.28 13.84 -5.64
CA PHE A 45 -3.95 14.10 -5.11
C PHE A 45 -3.42 15.46 -5.55
N ILE A 46 -3.46 15.76 -6.84
CA ILE A 46 -2.90 17.00 -7.39
C ILE A 46 -3.70 18.22 -6.91
N LEU A 47 -5.03 18.17 -7.05
CA LEU A 47 -5.90 19.31 -6.69
C LEU A 47 -5.82 19.64 -5.20
N LEU A 48 -5.92 18.63 -4.32
CA LEU A 48 -5.85 18.89 -2.88
C LEU A 48 -4.42 19.27 -2.46
N SER A 49 -3.38 18.69 -3.07
CA SER A 49 -2.02 19.13 -2.82
C SER A 49 -1.81 20.59 -3.21
N ALA A 50 -2.37 21.05 -4.33
CA ALA A 50 -2.29 22.45 -4.75
C ALA A 50 -3.01 23.39 -3.77
N ILE A 51 -4.26 23.08 -3.39
CA ILE A 51 -5.07 23.91 -2.48
C ILE A 51 -4.47 23.94 -1.05
N THR A 52 -3.81 22.87 -0.62
CA THR A 52 -3.20 22.76 0.72
C THR A 52 -1.70 23.09 0.73
N PHE A 53 -1.17 23.69 -0.33
CA PHE A 53 0.27 24.03 -0.46
C PHE A 53 1.21 22.85 -0.16
N GLY A 54 0.85 21.66 -0.62
CA GLY A 54 1.65 20.43 -0.52
C GLY A 54 1.41 19.59 0.73
N ILE A 55 0.68 20.09 1.73
CA ILE A 55 0.42 19.35 2.99
C ILE A 55 -0.33 18.03 2.69
N TYR A 56 -1.34 18.06 1.83
CA TYR A 56 -2.08 16.86 1.45
C TYR A 56 -1.17 15.79 0.84
N GLY A 57 -0.21 16.18 -0.01
CA GLY A 57 0.75 15.27 -0.61
C GLY A 57 1.61 14.55 0.43
N ILE A 58 2.09 15.27 1.44
CA ILE A 58 2.87 14.71 2.55
C ILE A 58 2.04 13.69 3.35
N VAL A 59 0.78 14.02 3.64
CA VAL A 59 -0.14 13.13 4.37
C VAL A 59 -0.42 11.87 3.57
N VAL A 60 -0.68 11.96 2.27
CA VAL A 60 -0.95 10.78 1.44
C VAL A 60 0.27 9.90 1.31
N MET A 61 1.47 10.45 1.08
CA MET A 61 2.70 9.66 1.03
C MET A 61 3.01 8.99 2.37
N SER A 62 2.75 9.69 3.47
CA SER A 62 2.84 9.13 4.82
C SER A 62 1.87 7.98 5.04
N ALA A 63 0.62 8.12 4.60
CA ALA A 63 -0.36 7.05 4.65
C ALA A 63 0.07 5.85 3.78
N ILE A 64 0.64 6.06 2.60
CA ILE A 64 1.17 4.99 1.75
C ILE A 64 2.29 4.20 2.47
N SER A 65 3.18 4.88 3.21
CA SER A 65 4.18 4.20 4.06
C SER A 65 3.54 3.30 5.11
N SER A 66 2.53 3.80 5.81
CA SER A 66 1.86 3.05 6.87
C SER A 66 1.08 1.86 6.31
N ASP A 67 0.39 2.06 5.19
CA ASP A 67 -0.36 1.01 4.50
C ASP A 67 0.58 -0.10 4.00
N ILE A 68 1.68 0.23 3.32
CA ILE A 68 2.62 -0.81 2.87
C ILE A 68 3.31 -1.51 4.05
N ASN A 69 3.57 -0.80 5.15
CA ASN A 69 4.05 -1.42 6.39
C ASN A 69 3.04 -2.42 6.96
N MET A 70 1.74 -2.12 6.89
CA MET A 70 0.70 -3.02 7.35
C MET A 70 0.55 -4.24 6.43
N ILE A 71 0.54 -4.02 5.12
CA ILE A 71 0.35 -5.05 4.09
C ILE A 71 1.53 -6.03 4.02
N ALA A 72 2.76 -5.50 4.00
CA ALA A 72 3.97 -6.29 3.77
C ALA A 72 4.73 -6.64 5.06
N GLY A 73 4.51 -5.90 6.16
CA GLY A 73 5.35 -5.98 7.37
C GLY A 73 5.38 -7.34 8.04
N ARG A 74 4.31 -8.15 7.93
CA ARG A 74 4.30 -9.53 8.44
C ARG A 74 5.26 -10.46 7.68
N TYR A 75 5.56 -10.15 6.42
CA TYR A 75 6.31 -11.03 5.53
C TYR A 75 7.76 -10.57 5.35
N ASP A 76 7.98 -9.27 5.19
CA ASP A 76 9.31 -8.76 4.86
C ASP A 76 10.13 -8.29 6.08
N GLY A 77 9.50 -8.16 7.26
CA GLY A 77 10.14 -7.66 8.47
C GLY A 77 10.69 -6.23 8.36
N LYS A 78 10.34 -5.50 7.30
CA LYS A 78 10.87 -4.16 7.00
C LYS A 78 9.87 -3.08 7.41
N LYS A 79 10.38 -1.91 7.79
CA LYS A 79 9.57 -0.70 8.02
C LYS A 79 10.00 0.41 7.08
N THR A 80 9.09 0.84 6.21
CA THR A 80 9.21 2.06 5.42
C THR A 80 9.05 3.23 6.38
N MET A 81 10.01 4.16 6.34
CA MET A 81 9.98 5.37 7.13
C MET A 81 8.78 6.24 6.76
N HIS A 82 8.20 6.90 7.77
CA HIS A 82 7.08 7.82 7.58
C HIS A 82 7.55 9.05 6.79
N PHE A 83 6.80 9.43 5.74
CA PHE A 83 7.25 10.47 4.81
C PHE A 83 7.33 11.86 5.45
N CYS A 84 6.48 12.17 6.43
CA CYS A 84 6.53 13.44 7.18
C CYS A 84 7.94 13.75 7.74
N LEU A 85 8.54 12.77 8.44
CA LEU A 85 9.86 12.96 9.05
C LEU A 85 10.94 13.16 7.98
N LEU A 86 10.83 12.44 6.87
CA LEU A 86 11.72 12.58 5.73
C LEU A 86 11.59 13.96 5.06
N ALA A 87 10.36 14.44 4.87
CA ALA A 87 10.07 15.71 4.22
C ALA A 87 10.61 16.90 5.03
N PHE A 88 10.38 16.93 6.34
CA PHE A 88 10.73 18.09 7.18
C PHE A 88 12.17 18.11 7.68
N ILE A 89 12.82 16.95 7.87
CA ILE A 89 14.16 16.88 8.45
C ILE A 89 15.17 16.49 7.39
N PHE A 90 14.98 15.33 6.76
CA PHE A 90 16.02 14.76 5.89
C PHE A 90 16.09 15.38 4.51
N SER A 91 15.01 15.99 4.02
CA SER A 91 14.97 16.59 2.67
C SER A 91 16.05 17.66 2.51
N TRP A 92 16.12 18.63 3.42
CA TRP A 92 17.13 19.69 3.38
C TRP A 92 18.48 19.25 3.94
N LEU A 93 18.51 18.41 4.99
CA LEU A 93 19.75 17.89 5.58
C LEU A 93 20.58 17.06 4.59
N THR A 94 19.93 16.36 3.65
CA THR A 94 20.60 15.53 2.64
C THR A 94 20.61 16.15 1.25
N PHE A 95 20.30 17.45 1.14
CA PHE A 95 20.21 18.17 -0.14
C PHE A 95 19.34 17.45 -1.18
N GLY A 96 18.22 16.85 -0.74
CA GLY A 96 17.26 16.17 -1.60
C GLY A 96 17.55 14.69 -1.91
N ILE A 97 18.67 14.12 -1.42
CA ILE A 97 19.04 12.71 -1.71
C ILE A 97 18.12 11.72 -0.96
N ALA A 98 17.78 11.99 0.31
CA ALA A 98 16.95 11.09 1.09
C ALA A 98 15.56 10.83 0.46
N PRO A 99 14.82 11.85 -0.03
CA PRO A 99 13.58 11.64 -0.79
C PRO A 99 13.74 10.69 -1.98
N ILE A 100 14.80 10.84 -2.77
CA ILE A 100 15.04 9.99 -3.95
C ILE A 100 15.22 8.52 -3.53
N VAL A 101 16.06 8.29 -2.52
CA VAL A 101 16.29 6.93 -1.98
C VAL A 101 15.00 6.34 -1.41
N TRP A 102 14.20 7.16 -0.73
CA TRP A 102 12.93 6.71 -0.18
C TRP A 102 11.94 6.31 -1.28
N TYR A 103 11.79 7.12 -2.33
CA TYR A 103 10.91 6.82 -3.45
C TYR A 103 11.33 5.56 -4.20
N HIS A 104 12.64 5.35 -4.37
CA HIS A 104 13.18 4.10 -4.89
C HIS A 104 12.77 2.90 -4.03
N ARG A 105 13.03 2.97 -2.72
CA ARG A 105 12.80 1.86 -1.78
C ARG A 105 11.32 1.51 -1.66
N ILE A 106 10.45 2.51 -1.55
CA ILE A 106 9.01 2.27 -1.45
C ILE A 106 8.46 1.68 -2.76
N SER A 107 8.91 2.16 -3.91
CA SER A 107 8.50 1.63 -5.20
C SER A 107 8.93 0.18 -5.39
N ALA A 108 10.18 -0.15 -5.06
CA ALA A 108 10.67 -1.53 -5.07
C ALA A 108 9.83 -2.44 -4.17
N ARG A 109 9.48 -1.97 -2.97
CA ARG A 109 8.69 -2.73 -1.99
C ARG A 109 7.27 -2.99 -2.47
N ILE A 110 6.58 -1.97 -2.96
CA ILE A 110 5.22 -2.10 -3.53
C ILE A 110 5.25 -3.07 -4.72
N GLY A 111 6.24 -2.96 -5.60
CA GLY A 111 6.41 -3.87 -6.73
C GLY A 111 6.67 -5.32 -6.35
N ALA A 112 7.46 -5.55 -5.30
CA ALA A 112 7.67 -6.89 -4.75
C ALA A 112 6.37 -7.48 -4.19
N GLU A 113 5.56 -6.66 -3.51
CA GLU A 113 4.30 -7.11 -2.92
C GLU A 113 3.22 -7.40 -3.97
N LEU A 114 3.14 -6.59 -5.03
CA LEU A 114 2.27 -6.87 -6.18
C LEU A 114 2.60 -8.22 -6.82
N ARG A 115 3.89 -8.49 -7.04
CA ARG A 115 4.36 -9.75 -7.61
C ARG A 115 4.08 -10.94 -6.69
N ARG A 116 4.32 -10.77 -5.38
CA ARG A 116 4.05 -11.79 -4.37
C ARG A 116 2.57 -12.19 -4.33
N ARG A 117 1.68 -11.21 -4.44
CA ARG A 117 0.23 -11.42 -4.44
C ARG A 117 -0.33 -11.84 -5.81
N GLY A 118 0.51 -12.01 -6.83
CA GLY A 118 0.08 -12.39 -8.18
C GLY A 118 -0.80 -11.35 -8.88
N ILE A 119 -0.75 -10.09 -8.45
CA ILE A 119 -1.55 -9.01 -9.05
C ILE A 119 -0.88 -8.61 -10.36
N ALA A 120 -1.62 -8.71 -11.47
CA ALA A 120 -1.15 -8.42 -12.83
C ALA A 120 -0.98 -6.91 -13.08
N TYR A 121 -0.09 -6.26 -12.33
CA TYR A 121 0.24 -4.85 -12.48
C TYR A 121 1.75 -4.60 -12.26
N SER A 122 2.39 -3.98 -13.25
CA SER A 122 3.82 -3.68 -13.20
C SER A 122 4.08 -2.32 -12.56
N PHE A 123 4.69 -2.35 -11.38
CA PHE A 123 5.19 -1.19 -10.66
C PHE A 123 6.45 -1.58 -9.88
N GLY A 124 7.36 -0.64 -9.66
CA GLY A 124 8.66 -0.93 -9.05
C GLY A 124 9.63 0.24 -9.08
N ALA A 125 10.86 0.04 -8.61
CA ALA A 125 11.93 1.04 -8.69
C ALA A 125 12.20 1.53 -10.13
N GLY A 126 12.07 0.64 -11.13
CA GLY A 126 12.19 1.05 -12.53
C GLY A 126 11.08 2.01 -12.97
N SER A 127 9.88 1.92 -12.40
CA SER A 127 8.81 2.89 -12.65
C SER A 127 9.13 4.26 -12.04
N PHE A 128 9.76 4.30 -10.86
CA PHE A 128 10.24 5.55 -10.28
C PHE A 128 11.31 6.21 -11.14
N TRP A 129 12.40 5.50 -11.48
CA TRP A 129 13.46 6.06 -12.30
C TRP A 129 13.00 6.44 -13.71
N GLY A 130 12.18 5.60 -14.33
CA GLY A 130 11.67 5.84 -15.69
C GLY A 130 10.69 7.00 -15.76
N TRP A 131 9.68 7.03 -14.89
CA TRP A 131 8.58 8.00 -15.00
C TRP A 131 8.78 9.24 -14.14
N GLU A 132 9.25 9.11 -12.90
CA GLU A 132 9.44 10.26 -12.01
C GLU A 132 10.71 11.02 -12.36
N VAL A 133 11.84 10.31 -12.52
CA VAL A 133 13.14 10.95 -12.74
C VAL A 133 13.36 11.28 -14.20
N LEU A 134 13.47 10.28 -15.08
CA LEU A 134 13.71 10.50 -16.51
C LEU A 134 12.49 11.13 -17.19
N GLY A 135 11.28 10.73 -16.80
CA GLY A 135 10.06 11.30 -17.34
C GLY A 135 9.77 12.74 -16.91
N SER A 136 10.46 13.27 -15.88
CA SER A 136 10.36 14.70 -15.55
C SER A 136 10.83 15.61 -16.67
N LEU A 137 11.74 15.12 -17.53
CA LEU A 137 12.24 15.84 -18.71
C LEU A 137 11.14 16.20 -19.73
N ILE A 138 10.03 15.45 -19.73
CA ILE A 138 8.88 15.67 -20.63
C ILE A 138 7.65 16.19 -19.89
N PHE A 139 7.78 16.62 -18.62
CA PHE A 139 6.72 17.10 -17.71
C PHE A 139 5.60 16.08 -17.35
N VAL A 140 5.20 15.23 -18.29
CA VAL A 140 4.12 14.24 -18.14
C VAL A 140 4.54 13.05 -17.27
N GLY A 141 5.85 12.77 -17.18
CA GLY A 141 6.37 11.60 -16.46
C GLY A 141 5.92 11.50 -15.01
N PRO A 142 6.06 12.55 -14.19
CA PRO A 142 5.64 12.50 -12.78
C PRO A 142 4.15 12.20 -12.59
N PHE A 143 3.29 12.67 -13.51
CA PHE A 143 1.87 12.34 -13.47
C PHE A 143 1.63 10.85 -13.74
N ILE A 144 2.36 10.26 -14.70
CA ILE A 144 2.28 8.83 -14.99
C ILE A 144 2.76 8.01 -13.78
N TYR A 145 3.86 8.42 -13.15
CA TYR A 145 4.37 7.77 -11.94
C TYR A 145 3.33 7.82 -10.81
N LEU A 146 2.79 9.01 -10.52
CA LEU A 146 1.78 9.20 -9.47
C LEU A 146 0.52 8.36 -9.72
N HIS A 147 0.02 8.34 -10.96
CA HIS A 147 -1.09 7.47 -11.34
C HIS A 147 -0.78 6.00 -11.07
N LYS A 148 0.41 5.54 -11.48
CA LYS A 148 0.85 4.15 -11.27
C LYS A 148 0.98 3.82 -9.79
N LEU A 149 1.51 4.73 -8.97
CA LEU A 149 1.64 4.57 -7.53
C LEU A 149 0.25 4.46 -6.86
N CYS A 150 -0.66 5.39 -7.16
CA CYS A 150 -2.02 5.34 -6.62
C CYS A 150 -2.75 4.05 -7.01
N LYS A 151 -2.68 3.65 -8.28
CA LYS A 151 -3.31 2.41 -8.76
C LYS A 151 -2.73 1.17 -8.07
N SER A 152 -1.40 1.09 -7.95
CA SER A 152 -0.73 -0.01 -7.24
C SER A 152 -1.21 -0.14 -5.80
N MET A 153 -1.29 0.99 -5.08
CA MET A 153 -1.74 1.01 -3.70
C MET A 153 -3.22 0.68 -3.54
N ASN A 154 -4.07 1.07 -4.50
CA ASN A 154 -5.48 0.68 -4.48
C ASN A 154 -5.64 -0.84 -4.68
N LEU A 155 -4.93 -1.43 -5.63
CA LEU A 155 -4.95 -2.87 -5.88
C LEU A 155 -4.44 -3.67 -4.67
N LEU A 156 -3.35 -3.20 -4.05
CA LEU A 156 -2.84 -3.82 -2.83
C LEU A 156 -3.81 -3.70 -1.65
N ALA A 157 -4.40 -2.51 -1.46
CA ALA A 157 -5.40 -2.29 -0.41
C ALA A 157 -6.65 -3.15 -0.63
N GLU A 158 -7.13 -3.27 -1.87
CA GLU A 158 -8.27 -4.10 -2.21
C GLU A 158 -8.00 -5.58 -1.94
N HIS A 159 -6.85 -6.08 -2.40
CA HIS A 159 -6.45 -7.46 -2.11
C HIS A 159 -6.27 -7.69 -0.60
N TYR A 160 -5.70 -6.73 0.13
CA TYR A 160 -5.55 -6.83 1.58
C TYR A 160 -6.90 -6.85 2.29
N ASN A 161 -7.83 -5.98 1.91
CA ASN A 161 -9.17 -5.91 2.51
C ASN A 161 -9.99 -7.20 2.34
N VAL A 162 -9.73 -7.96 1.28
CA VAL A 162 -10.39 -9.26 1.02
C VAL A 162 -9.65 -10.41 1.69
N ASN A 163 -8.31 -10.43 1.63
CA ASN A 163 -7.52 -11.63 1.95
C ASN A 163 -6.65 -11.53 3.22
N GLY A 164 -6.43 -10.32 3.74
CA GLY A 164 -5.41 -10.01 4.75
C GLY A 164 -3.98 -10.07 4.20
#